data_AF-A0A527RIS1-F1
#
_entry.id   AF-A0A527RIS1-F1
#
_cell.length_a   1.000
_cell.length_b   1.000
_cell.length_c   1.000
_cell.angle_alpha   90.00
_cell.angle_beta   90.00
_cell.angle_gamma   90.00
#
_symmetry.space_group_name_H-M   'P 1'
#
loop_
_entity.id
_entity.type
_entity.pdbx_description
1 polymer ?
#
loop_
_entity_poly.entity_id
_entity_poly.type
_entity_poly.pdbx_seq_one_letter_code
_entity_poly.pdbx_strand_id
1 'polypeptide(L)' 'MHYETNCADRIKIVWWDGSGVCLYAKRLEQSKFCWPRIGPHRVQLNHAQLLALVDGLDWKKVRPVAVKRPQSVG' A
#
# COMPACT_ATOMS: atom_id res chain seq x y z
N MET A 1 -9.56 2.82 30.44
CA MET A 1 -9.73 2.88 28.98
C MET A 1 -8.59 3.70 28.41
N HIS A 2 -7.45 3.07 28.11
CA HIS A 2 -6.33 3.75 27.46
C HIS A 2 -6.65 3.92 25.97
N TYR A 3 -7.01 5.12 25.52
CA TYR A 3 -7.05 5.46 24.10
C TYR A 3 -5.62 5.74 23.63
N GLU A 4 -4.82 4.69 23.48
CA GLU A 4 -3.60 4.79 22.69
C GLU A 4 -4.04 5.06 21.25
N THR A 5 -3.97 6.31 20.82
CA THR A 5 -4.36 6.70 19.46
C THR A 5 -3.28 6.16 18.52
N ASN A 6 -3.44 4.91 18.07
CA ASN A 6 -2.44 4.22 17.27
C ASN A 6 -2.55 4.66 15.81
N CYS A 7 -1.90 5.75 15.43
CA CYS A 7 -1.96 6.26 14.05
C CYS A 7 -1.47 5.28 12.97
N ALA A 8 -0.86 4.15 13.33
CA ALA A 8 -0.44 3.11 12.40
C ALA A 8 -1.58 2.17 11.96
N ASP A 9 -2.77 2.24 12.57
CA ASP A 9 -3.93 1.43 12.17
C ASP A 9 -4.76 2.05 11.04
N ARG A 10 -4.47 3.29 10.62
CA ARG A 10 -5.24 4.02 9.61
C ARG A 10 -4.38 4.41 8.42
N ILE A 11 -4.94 4.41 7.22
CA ILE A 11 -4.33 4.95 6.00
C ILE A 11 -5.31 5.93 5.33
N LYS A 12 -4.77 7.02 4.77
CA LYS A 12 -5.50 7.96 3.91
C LYS A 12 -4.71 8.18 2.63
N ILE A 13 -5.36 8.00 1.48
CA ILE A 13 -4.78 8.24 0.16
C ILE A 13 -5.68 9.26 -0.53
N VAL A 14 -5.08 10.38 -0.98
CA VAL A 14 -5.78 11.46 -1.67
C VAL A 14 -5.16 11.66 -3.03
N TRP A 15 -5.99 11.74 -4.06
CA TRP A 15 -5.56 12.01 -5.44
C TRP A 15 -6.64 12.77 -6.21
N TRP A 16 -6.27 13.34 -7.36
CA TRP A 16 -7.20 13.93 -8.33
C TRP A 16 -7.39 12.94 -9.49
N ASP A 17 -8.62 12.56 -9.81
CA ASP A 17 -8.90 11.59 -10.89
C ASP A 17 -9.01 12.23 -12.28
N GLY A 18 -9.12 13.56 -12.35
CA GLY A 18 -9.44 14.30 -13.56
C GLY A 18 -10.71 15.12 -13.42
N SER A 19 -11.70 14.60 -12.69
CA SER A 19 -12.98 15.28 -12.41
C SER A 19 -13.07 15.87 -11.00
N GLY A 20 -12.42 15.24 -10.03
CA GLY A 20 -12.51 15.66 -8.64
C GLY A 20 -11.38 15.15 -7.75
N VAL A 21 -11.46 15.53 -6.46
CA VAL A 21 -10.62 14.96 -5.41
C VAL A 21 -11.25 13.65 -4.94
N CYS A 22 -10.46 12.59 -5.00
CA CYS A 22 -10.78 11.29 -4.44
C CYS A 22 -10.03 11.08 -3.13
N LEU A 23 -10.73 10.52 -2.12
CA LEU A 23 -10.16 10.11 -0.84
C LEU A 23 -10.47 8.65 -0.59
N TYR A 24 -9.43 7.85 -0.36
CA TYR A 24 -9.51 6.52 0.19
C TYR A 24 -9.07 6.54 1.66
N ALA A 25 -9.90 6.02 2.55
CA ALA A 25 -9.59 5.88 3.97
C ALA A 25 -9.89 4.45 4.44
N LYS A 26 -8.91 3.80 5.08
CA LYS A 26 -9.07 2.45 5.64
C LYS A 26 -8.46 2.38 7.03
N ARG A 27 -9.10 1.59 7.89
CA ARG A 27 -8.62 1.22 9.22
C ARG A 27 -8.44 -0.29 9.31
N LEU A 28 -7.37 -0.74 9.93
CA LEU A 28 -7.11 -2.14 10.24
C LEU A 28 -7.58 -2.41 11.68
N GLU A 29 -8.42 -3.43 11.86
CA GLU A 29 -8.99 -3.75 13.16
C GLU A 29 -8.04 -4.57 14.05
N GLN A 30 -7.14 -5.34 13.44
CA GLN A 30 -6.30 -6.32 14.15
C GLN A 30 -4.80 -6.24 13.79
N SER A 31 -4.42 -5.32 12.90
CA SER A 31 -3.05 -5.18 12.40
C SER A 31 -2.67 -3.71 12.23
N LYS A 32 -1.38 -3.46 11.97
CA LYS A 32 -0.84 -2.11 11.72
C LYS A 32 -0.27 -2.06 10.33
N PHE A 33 -0.45 -0.92 9.66
CA PHE A 33 0.17 -0.68 8.37
C PHE A 33 1.70 -0.65 8.50
N CYS A 34 2.39 -1.35 7.61
CA CYS A 34 3.83 -1.20 7.43
C CYS A 34 4.12 0.11 6.68
N TRP A 35 4.04 1.25 7.39
CA TRP A 35 4.28 2.54 6.77
C TRP A 35 5.67 2.63 6.13
N PRO A 36 5.79 3.16 4.89
CA PRO A 36 7.07 3.65 4.40
C PRO A 36 7.71 4.58 5.43
N ARG A 37 9.02 4.42 5.67
CA ARG A 37 9.75 5.40 6.47
C ARG A 37 9.63 6.74 5.74
N ILE A 38 9.08 7.73 6.44
CA ILE A 38 9.01 9.11 5.93
C ILE A 38 10.44 9.63 5.93
N GLY A 39 11.10 9.54 4.77
CA GLY A 39 12.34 10.25 4.48
C GLY A 39 12.05 11.49 3.63
N PRO A 40 13.08 12.28 3.27
CA PRO A 40 12.91 13.46 2.41
C PRO A 40 12.46 13.13 0.98
N HIS A 41 12.36 11.84 0.64
CA HIS A 41 12.07 11.35 -0.71
C HIS A 41 10.69 10.70 -0.80
N ARG A 42 10.02 10.93 -1.94
CA ARG A 42 8.79 10.23 -2.31
C ARG A 42 9.06 8.73 -2.42
N VAL A 43 8.12 7.90 -1.98
CA VAL A 43 8.16 6.46 -2.19
C VAL A 43 7.38 6.12 -3.45
N GLN A 44 8.02 5.43 -4.39
CA GLN A 44 7.34 4.84 -5.53
C GLN A 44 6.87 3.43 -5.15
N LEU A 45 5.58 3.17 -5.33
CA LEU A 45 4.97 1.86 -5.15
C LEU A 45 4.43 1.40 -6.51
N ASN A 46 4.69 0.16 -6.88
CA ASN A 46 3.95 -0.47 -7.96
C ASN A 46 2.55 -0.90 -7.48
N HIS A 47 1.71 -1.34 -8.42
CA HIS A 47 0.33 -1.74 -8.12
C HIS A 47 0.23 -2.82 -7.03
N ALA A 48 1.05 -3.87 -7.10
CA ALA A 48 1.04 -4.96 -6.13
C ALA A 48 1.50 -4.50 -4.74
N GLN A 49 2.50 -3.61 -4.67
CA GLN A 49 2.96 -3.02 -3.42
C GLN A 49 1.90 -2.11 -2.79
N LEU A 50 1.18 -1.33 -3.60
CA LEU A 50 0.09 -0.50 -3.12
C LEU A 50 -1.05 -1.35 -2.54
N LEU A 51 -1.47 -2.40 -3.24
CA LEU A 51 -2.51 -3.32 -2.76
C LEU A 51 -2.09 -4.00 -1.45
N ALA A 52 -0.87 -4.53 -1.40
CA ALA A 52 -0.34 -5.14 -0.19
C ALA A 52 -0.29 -4.16 0.99
N LEU A 53 0.12 -2.91 0.75
CA LEU A 53 0.08 -1.87 1.77
C LEU A 53 -1.35 -1.63 2.25
N VAL A 54 -2.30 -1.46 1.34
CA VAL A 54 -3.71 -1.23 1.66
C VAL A 54 -4.33 -2.41 2.44
N ASP A 55 -3.86 -3.64 2.23
CA ASP A 55 -4.27 -4.82 2.98
C ASP A 55 -3.52 -5.02 4.31
N GLY A 56 -2.62 -4.12 4.67
CA GLY A 56 -1.84 -4.21 5.91
C GLY A 56 -0.70 -5.24 5.85
N LEU A 57 -0.36 -5.73 4.66
CA LEU A 57 0.77 -6.62 4.42
C LEU A 57 2.08 -5.81 4.34
N ASP A 58 3.20 -6.50 4.54
CA ASP A 58 4.53 -5.92 4.37
C ASP A 58 4.85 -5.74 2.88
N TRP A 59 4.44 -4.59 2.32
CA TRP A 59 4.63 -4.24 0.91
C TRP A 59 6.10 -4.25 0.47
N LYS A 60 7.07 -4.11 1.40
CA LYS A 60 8.50 -4.17 1.08
C LYS A 60 8.94 -5.57 0.68
N LYS A 61 8.19 -6.60 1.08
CA LYS A 61 8.43 -7.99 0.70
C LYS A 61 7.76 -8.37 -0.61
N VAL A 62 6.86 -7.53 -1.13
CA VAL A 62 6.23 -7.76 -2.43
C VAL A 62 7.24 -7.50 -3.54
N ARG A 63 7.62 -8.57 -4.22
CA ARG A 63 8.49 -8.54 -5.40
C ARG A 63 7.68 -8.98 -6.63
N PRO A 64 7.79 -8.27 -7.76
CA PRO A 64 7.21 -8.77 -9.00
C PRO A 64 7.87 -10.09 -9.36
N VAL A 65 7.06 -11.14 -9.53
CA VAL A 65 7.56 -12.40 -10.07
C VAL A 65 7.78 -12.18 -11.56
N ALA A 66 9.02 -12.37 -12.03
CA ALA A 66 9.32 -12.35 -13.44
C ALA A 66 8.60 -13.55 -14.10
N VAL A 67 7.46 -13.29 -14.73
CA VAL A 67 6.77 -14.30 -15.53
C VAL A 67 7.64 -14.51 -16.78
N LYS A 68 8.30 -15.67 -16.86
CA LYS A 68 9.00 -16.06 -18.09
C LYS A 68 7.98 -16.08 -19.21
N ARG A 69 8.29 -15.43 -20.35
CA ARG A 69 7.45 -15.51 -21.54
C ARG A 69 7.23 -17.00 -21.85
N PRO A 70 5.98 -17.45 -22.03
CA PRO A 70 5.74 -18.83 -22.42
C PRO A 70 6.52 -19.11 -23.70
N GLN A 71 7.41 -20.10 -23.65
CA GLN A 71 7.99 -20.62 -24.87
C GLN A 71 6.87 -21.39 -25.56
N SER A 72 6.46 -20.92 -26.74
CA SER A 72 5.61 -21.69 -27.62
C SER A 72 6.24 -23.07 -27.80
N VAL A 73 5.55 -24.11 -27.35
CA VAL A 73 5.84 -25.47 -27.80
C VAL A 73 5.40 -25.48 -29.27
N GLY A 74 6.38 -25.69 -30.15
CA GLY A 74 6.18 -25.68 -31.60
C GLY A 74 5.24 -26.78 -32.09
#